data_AF-A0A535LTY6-F1
#
_entry.id   AF-A0A535LTY6-F1
#
_cell.length_a   1.000
_cell.length_b   1.000
_cell.length_c   1.000
_cell.angle_alpha   90.00
_cell.angle_beta   90.00
_cell.angle_gamma   90.00
#
_symmetry.space_group_name_H-M   'P 1'
#
loop_
_entity.id
_entity.type
_entity.pdbx_description
1 polymer ?
#
loop_
_entity_poly.entity_id
_entity_poly.type
_entity_poly.pdbx_seq_one_letter_code
_entity_poly.pdbx_strand_id
1 'polypeptide(L)'
;MDSKTHQHIVYGTDAHSWTQVYFAGYGWVNFEPSAGFSQFERPTPNQYLPGTSSIVPPGGLNPNTGKNHKTPKNELGNIGGTTSTQTPGQFEAQLGRQAGIAIGAVVLLILFSLLLFSIWWRRLFRHYNVSAQIYGRICILANWAGIPLQYSQTPHEYIQSIAVAAPDEAPTLHRFEDIYVRELWASPDSTEHPLNTGEVRDLPALWQRLQPRLFLYAVKHPRVLMTLPNRTWKSLLRLRAKRRARRALEQDL
;
A
#
# COMPACT_ATOMS: atom_id res chain seq x y z
N MET A 1 46.65 -26.67 11.51
CA MET A 1 47.84 -25.89 11.86
C MET A 1 48.97 -26.89 12.06
N ASP A 2 50.08 -26.76 11.33
CA ASP A 2 51.27 -27.56 11.62
C ASP A 2 51.88 -27.09 12.95
N SER A 3 52.02 -28.00 13.91
CA SER A 3 52.49 -27.70 15.26
C SER A 3 53.96 -27.27 15.33
N LYS A 4 54.73 -27.47 14.25
CA LYS A 4 56.14 -27.04 14.18
C LYS A 4 56.34 -25.72 13.47
N THR A 5 55.55 -25.42 12.44
CA THR A 5 55.73 -24.21 11.61
C THR A 5 54.66 -23.14 11.83
N HIS A 6 53.58 -23.45 12.56
CA HIS A 6 52.41 -22.57 12.74
C HIS A 6 51.76 -22.12 11.41
N GLN A 7 51.97 -22.89 10.34
CA GLN A 7 51.43 -22.57 9.02
C GLN A 7 50.09 -23.27 8.76
N HIS A 8 49.25 -22.61 7.96
CA HIS A 8 48.00 -23.14 7.43
C HIS A 8 48.15 -23.29 5.92
N ILE A 9 47.97 -24.52 5.42
CA ILE A 9 47.90 -24.80 3.98
C ILE A 9 46.41 -24.71 3.60
N VAL A 10 46.11 -23.90 2.59
CA VAL A 10 44.75 -23.71 2.06
C VAL A 10 44.70 -24.34 0.67
N TYR A 11 43.78 -25.29 0.48
CA TYR A 11 43.57 -26.02 -0.76
C TYR A 11 42.39 -25.42 -1.55
N GLY A 12 42.29 -25.75 -2.84
CA GLY A 12 41.14 -25.36 -3.65
C GLY A 12 39.82 -25.93 -3.14
N THR A 13 39.86 -27.07 -2.41
CA THR A 13 38.71 -27.65 -1.72
C THR A 13 38.23 -26.84 -0.52
N ASP A 14 39.04 -25.89 -0.04
CA ASP A 14 38.70 -25.01 1.08
C ASP A 14 37.99 -23.73 0.59
N ALA A 15 37.77 -23.60 -0.72
CA ALA A 15 37.02 -22.49 -1.28
C ALA A 15 35.57 -22.51 -0.77
N HIS A 16 35.19 -21.44 -0.05
CA HIS A 16 33.87 -21.32 0.56
C HIS A 16 33.36 -19.88 0.45
N SER A 17 32.05 -19.73 0.32
CA SER A 17 31.38 -18.43 0.23
C SER A 17 30.39 -18.31 1.36
N TRP A 18 30.40 -17.17 2.05
CA TRP A 18 29.40 -16.83 3.07
C TRP A 18 28.62 -15.59 2.66
N THR A 19 27.45 -15.40 3.29
CA THR A 19 26.59 -14.23 3.06
C THR A 19 26.89 -13.15 4.10
N GLN A 20 26.73 -11.88 3.74
CA GLN A 20 26.74 -10.77 4.70
C GLN A 20 25.40 -10.04 4.68
N VAL A 21 24.87 -9.72 5.86
CA VAL A 21 23.59 -9.00 6.03
C VAL A 21 23.84 -7.74 6.84
N TYR A 22 23.33 -6.60 6.36
CA TYR A 22 23.46 -5.33 7.06
C TYR A 22 22.32 -5.13 8.07
N PHE A 23 22.68 -4.77 9.30
CA PHE A 23 21.74 -4.39 10.35
C PHE A 23 22.05 -2.98 10.86
N ALA A 24 21.05 -2.11 10.92
CA ALA A 24 21.20 -0.77 11.49
C ALA A 24 21.67 -0.87 12.96
N GLY A 25 22.73 -0.12 13.32
CA GLY A 25 23.34 -0.15 14.65
C GLY A 25 24.39 -1.26 14.88
N TYR A 26 24.47 -2.26 13.99
CA TYR A 26 25.44 -3.37 14.09
C TYR A 26 26.39 -3.45 12.88
N GLY A 27 25.99 -2.91 11.72
CA GLY A 27 26.79 -2.94 10.49
C GLY A 27 26.60 -4.22 9.68
N TRP A 28 27.61 -4.56 8.87
CA TRP A 28 27.64 -5.82 8.11
C TRP A 28 27.93 -7.00 9.04
N VAL A 29 27.03 -7.97 9.06
CA VAL A 29 27.14 -9.17 9.88
C VAL A 29 27.29 -10.39 8.96
N ASN A 30 28.33 -11.19 9.19
CA ASN A 30 28.55 -12.44 8.46
C ASN A 30 27.49 -13.49 8.83
N PHE A 31 27.05 -14.26 7.85
CA PHE A 31 26.06 -15.31 7.98
C PHE A 31 26.50 -16.55 7.21
N GLU A 32 26.64 -17.66 7.94
CA GLU A 32 26.99 -18.95 7.38
C GLU A 32 25.77 -19.90 7.38
N PRO A 33 25.10 -20.09 6.25
CA PRO A 33 23.94 -20.98 6.16
C PRO A 33 24.31 -22.47 6.05
N SER A 34 25.57 -22.78 5.70
CA SER A 34 25.98 -24.13 5.35
C SER A 34 26.21 -24.96 6.61
N ALA A 35 25.41 -26.01 6.79
CA ALA A 35 25.59 -26.96 7.87
C ALA A 35 26.98 -27.62 7.74
N GLY A 36 27.84 -27.44 8.75
CA GLY A 36 29.19 -27.99 8.79
C GLY A 36 30.31 -26.95 8.94
N PHE A 37 30.01 -25.65 8.77
CA PHE A 37 30.95 -24.57 9.06
C PHE A 37 30.67 -23.93 10.43
N SER A 38 31.72 -23.47 11.10
CA SER A 38 31.61 -22.78 12.38
C SER A 38 30.86 -21.46 12.23
N GLN A 39 29.96 -21.15 13.17
CA GLN A 39 29.26 -19.87 13.18
C GLN A 39 30.23 -18.72 13.48
N PHE A 40 30.02 -17.58 12.83
CA PHE A 40 30.75 -16.35 13.14
C PHE A 40 30.36 -15.81 14.51
N GLU A 41 31.34 -15.27 15.24
CA GLU A 41 31.10 -14.53 16.47
C GLU A 41 30.25 -13.28 16.16
N ARG A 42 29.18 -13.07 16.94
CA ARG A 42 28.22 -11.99 16.71
C ARG A 42 28.70 -10.72 17.41
N PRO A 43 28.75 -9.57 16.71
CA PRO A 43 29.10 -8.31 17.35
C PRO A 43 28.02 -7.90 18.37
N THR A 44 28.46 -7.28 19.47
CA THR A 44 27.57 -6.65 20.44
C THR A 44 27.17 -5.23 19.96
N PRO A 45 26.05 -4.67 20.44
CA PRO A 45 25.58 -3.34 20.00
C PRO A 45 26.69 -2.28 20.15
N ASN A 46 26.85 -1.40 19.16
CA ASN A 46 27.84 -0.31 19.10
C ASN A 46 29.32 -0.69 18.87
N GLN A 47 29.65 -1.93 18.50
CA GLN A 47 31.04 -2.30 18.19
C GLN A 47 31.52 -1.87 16.78
N TYR A 48 30.66 -1.36 15.91
CA TYR A 48 31.04 -0.92 14.57
C TYR A 48 31.22 0.61 14.54
N LEU A 49 32.46 1.09 14.66
CA LEU A 49 32.79 2.47 14.29
C LEU A 49 32.73 2.60 12.76
N PRO A 50 32.11 3.66 12.21
CA PRO A 50 32.04 3.86 10.76
C PRO A 50 33.44 4.18 10.20
N GLY A 51 34.16 3.14 9.79
CA GLY A 51 35.46 3.20 9.16
C GLY A 51 35.47 2.44 7.84
N THR A 52 35.31 3.20 6.76
CA THR A 52 35.92 2.98 5.43
C THR A 52 35.72 1.62 4.75
N SER A 53 34.84 1.57 3.74
CA SER A 53 35.14 1.16 2.35
C SER A 53 33.85 0.90 1.56
N SER A 54 33.34 1.93 0.91
CA SER A 54 32.32 1.81 -0.13
C SER A 54 33.01 1.56 -1.47
N ILE A 55 33.07 0.30 -1.90
CA ILE A 55 33.32 -0.04 -3.31
C ILE A 55 31.97 -0.40 -3.91
N VAL A 56 31.38 0.56 -4.63
CA VAL A 56 30.17 0.37 -5.44
C VAL A 56 30.61 0.12 -6.88
N PRO A 57 30.31 -1.04 -7.50
CA PRO A 57 30.44 -1.21 -8.94
C PRO A 57 29.28 -0.47 -9.65
N PRO A 58 29.55 0.32 -10.71
CA PRO A 58 28.48 0.95 -11.49
C PRO A 58 27.93 -0.03 -12.53
N GLY A 59 26.64 -0.32 -12.46
CA GLY A 59 25.94 -1.15 -13.44
C GLY A 59 24.53 -0.62 -13.68
N GLY A 60 24.40 0.30 -14.63
CA GLY A 60 23.11 0.79 -15.10
C GLY A 60 22.59 -0.05 -16.27
N LEU A 61 21.28 -0.33 -16.29
CA LEU A 61 20.52 -0.57 -17.51
C LEU A 61 19.09 -0.03 -17.36
N ASN A 62 18.72 0.81 -18.31
CA ASN A 62 17.45 1.51 -18.47
C ASN A 62 16.58 0.76 -19.49
N PRO A 63 15.30 0.44 -19.22
CA PRO A 63 14.35 0.09 -20.27
C PRO A 63 13.55 1.31 -20.72
N ASN A 64 13.86 1.73 -21.95
CA ASN A 64 13.20 2.79 -22.70
C ASN A 64 11.69 2.58 -22.87
N THR A 65 11.02 3.73 -22.88
CA THR A 65 9.59 3.96 -23.10
C THR A 65 9.22 3.76 -24.58
N GLY A 66 8.40 2.75 -24.88
CA GLY A 66 7.79 2.58 -26.21
C GLY A 66 6.52 3.41 -26.35
N LYS A 67 6.62 4.56 -27.02
CA LYS A 67 5.47 5.33 -27.54
C LYS A 67 4.90 4.61 -28.77
N ASN A 68 3.58 4.47 -28.85
CA ASN A 68 2.92 4.28 -30.14
C ASN A 68 1.83 5.34 -30.33
N HIS A 69 2.04 6.14 -31.35
CA HIS A 69 1.22 7.24 -31.82
C HIS A 69 0.43 6.74 -33.03
N LYS A 70 -0.90 6.86 -33.03
CA LYS A 70 -1.70 6.83 -34.26
C LYS A 70 -2.74 7.95 -34.22
N THR A 71 -2.55 8.87 -35.16
CA THR A 71 -3.40 9.99 -35.56
C THR A 71 -4.56 9.52 -36.47
N PRO A 72 -5.57 10.39 -36.72
CA PRO A 72 -6.93 9.99 -37.07
C PRO A 72 -7.18 9.90 -38.59
N LYS A 73 -8.27 9.23 -38.97
CA LYS A 73 -8.96 9.45 -40.25
C LYS A 73 -10.34 10.04 -39.98
N ASN A 74 -10.58 11.21 -40.56
CA ASN A 74 -11.90 11.77 -40.81
C ASN A 74 -12.52 11.02 -41.99
N GLU A 75 -13.79 10.63 -41.89
CA GLU A 75 -14.69 10.59 -43.04
C GLU A 75 -16.04 11.19 -42.65
N LEU A 76 -16.47 12.11 -43.50
CA LEU A 76 -17.73 12.83 -43.51
C LEU A 76 -18.73 12.01 -44.33
N GLY A 77 -19.98 11.84 -43.84
CA GLY A 77 -20.99 11.06 -44.55
C GLY A 77 -22.40 11.16 -43.97
N ASN A 78 -23.03 12.31 -44.22
CA ASN A 78 -24.44 12.59 -44.52
C ASN A 78 -25.63 11.87 -43.81
N ILE A 79 -26.42 12.71 -43.12
CA ILE A 79 -27.89 12.90 -43.09
C ILE A 79 -28.82 11.72 -43.43
N GLY A 80 -29.70 11.39 -42.47
CA GLY A 80 -31.00 10.76 -42.69
C GLY A 80 -31.87 10.89 -41.43
N GLY A 81 -32.85 11.79 -41.44
CA GLY A 81 -33.75 12.04 -40.32
C GLY A 81 -34.88 11.04 -40.19
N THR A 82 -35.41 10.90 -38.98
CA THR A 82 -36.81 10.50 -38.73
C THR A 82 -37.27 11.19 -37.45
N THR A 83 -38.17 12.15 -37.64
CA THR A 83 -38.89 12.85 -36.57
C THR A 83 -39.94 11.91 -35.99
N SER A 84 -39.84 11.58 -34.71
CA SER A 84 -40.95 11.01 -33.95
C SER A 84 -41.51 12.10 -33.04
N THR A 85 -42.70 12.56 -33.39
CA THR A 85 -43.48 13.57 -32.67
C THR A 85 -43.99 12.94 -31.36
N GLN A 86 -43.52 13.44 -30.21
CA GLN A 86 -44.12 13.14 -28.91
C GLN A 86 -44.72 14.41 -28.31
N THR A 87 -46.02 14.32 -28.02
CA THR A 87 -46.91 15.38 -27.56
C THR A 87 -46.51 15.90 -26.16
N PRO A 88 -46.36 17.21 -25.95
CA PRO A 88 -45.98 17.80 -24.68
C PRO A 88 -47.19 17.90 -23.73
N GLY A 89 -47.44 16.82 -22.98
CA GLY A 89 -48.50 16.82 -21.96
C GLY A 89 -48.41 15.70 -20.91
N GLN A 90 -47.53 14.71 -21.11
CA GLN A 90 -47.34 13.59 -20.18
C GLN A 90 -45.96 13.57 -19.48
N PHE A 91 -45.11 14.56 -19.73
CA PHE A 91 -43.71 14.54 -19.27
C PHE A 91 -43.54 15.05 -17.82
N GLU A 92 -44.41 15.96 -17.34
CA GLU A 92 -44.23 16.57 -16.01
C GLU A 92 -44.62 15.64 -14.86
N ALA A 93 -45.67 14.83 -15.01
CA ALA A 93 -46.09 13.86 -13.99
C ALA A 93 -45.22 12.59 -13.97
N GLN A 94 -44.53 12.28 -15.07
CA GLN A 94 -43.64 11.12 -15.22
C GLN A 94 -42.22 11.41 -14.68
N LEU A 95 -41.75 12.66 -14.74
CA LEU A 95 -40.40 13.06 -14.31
C LEU A 95 -40.16 12.95 -12.81
N GLY A 96 -41.15 13.29 -11.97
CA GLY A 96 -41.04 13.18 -10.51
C GLY A 96 -40.94 11.72 -10.04
N ARG A 97 -41.66 10.80 -10.70
CA ARG A 97 -41.67 9.37 -10.36
C ARG A 97 -40.44 8.64 -10.91
N GLN A 98 -39.97 9.00 -12.11
CA GLN A 98 -38.73 8.44 -12.71
C GLN A 98 -37.45 8.97 -12.05
N ALA A 99 -37.42 10.22 -11.58
CA ALA A 99 -36.31 10.75 -10.79
C ALA A 99 -36.18 10.03 -9.44
N GLY A 100 -37.30 9.70 -8.78
CA GLY A 100 -37.29 8.90 -7.55
C GLY A 100 -36.74 7.49 -7.74
N ILE A 101 -37.11 6.81 -8.84
CA ILE A 101 -36.58 5.49 -9.18
C ILE A 101 -35.09 5.56 -9.51
N ALA A 102 -34.65 6.59 -10.25
CA ALA A 102 -33.24 6.77 -10.58
C ALA A 102 -32.38 7.06 -9.33
N ILE A 103 -32.85 7.90 -8.42
CA ILE A 103 -32.16 8.19 -7.14
C ILE A 103 -32.15 6.93 -6.26
N GLY A 104 -33.27 6.22 -6.15
CA GLY A 104 -33.35 4.96 -5.41
C GLY A 104 -32.39 3.90 -5.94
N ALA A 105 -32.30 3.76 -7.26
CA ALA A 105 -31.36 2.85 -7.92
C ALA A 105 -29.90 3.23 -7.64
N VAL A 106 -29.56 4.53 -7.65
CA VAL A 106 -28.20 5.00 -7.31
C VAL A 106 -27.87 4.74 -5.85
N VAL A 107 -28.78 5.03 -4.92
CA VAL A 107 -28.59 4.74 -3.49
C VAL A 107 -28.41 3.25 -3.26
N LEU A 108 -29.22 2.42 -3.90
CA LEU A 108 -29.12 0.96 -3.79
C LEU A 108 -27.79 0.45 -4.37
N LEU A 109 -27.32 1.00 -5.49
CA LEU A 109 -26.00 0.70 -6.05
C LEU A 109 -24.86 1.08 -5.10
N ILE A 110 -24.95 2.25 -4.45
CA ILE A 110 -23.94 2.68 -3.46
C ILE A 110 -23.94 1.73 -2.27
N LEU A 111 -25.11 1.40 -1.72
CA LEU A 111 -25.23 0.46 -0.59
C LEU A 111 -24.71 -0.93 -0.96
N PHE A 112 -25.03 -1.42 -2.17
CA PHE A 112 -24.54 -2.69 -2.67
C PHE A 112 -23.01 -2.68 -2.86
N SER A 113 -22.46 -1.59 -3.40
CA SER A 113 -21.01 -1.42 -3.54
C SER A 113 -20.31 -1.38 -2.17
N LEU A 114 -20.88 -0.68 -1.18
CA LEU A 114 -20.38 -0.65 0.20
C LEU A 114 -20.46 -2.04 0.86
N LEU A 115 -21.52 -2.81 0.59
CA LEU A 115 -21.67 -4.17 1.09
C LEU A 115 -20.59 -5.09 0.50
N LEU A 116 -20.42 -5.09 -0.82
CA LEU A 116 -19.36 -5.86 -1.49
C LEU A 116 -17.98 -5.45 -1.01
N PHE A 117 -17.73 -4.15 -0.85
CA PHE A 117 -16.48 -3.63 -0.31
C PHE A 117 -16.24 -4.11 1.12
N SER A 118 -17.26 -4.08 1.99
CA SER A 118 -17.17 -4.59 3.36
C SER A 118 -16.88 -6.10 3.41
N ILE A 119 -17.54 -6.89 2.55
CA ILE A 119 -17.29 -8.34 2.44
C ILE A 119 -15.86 -8.60 1.95
N TRP A 120 -15.43 -7.89 0.90
CA TRP A 120 -14.08 -7.98 0.37
C TRP A 120 -13.04 -7.61 1.44
N TRP A 121 -13.24 -6.49 2.14
CA TRP A 121 -12.35 -5.99 3.20
C TRP A 121 -12.23 -6.97 4.36
N ARG A 122 -13.34 -7.62 4.74
CA ARG A 122 -13.35 -8.64 5.80
C ARG A 122 -12.68 -9.95 5.36
N ARG A 123 -12.80 -10.33 4.09
CA ARG A 123 -12.13 -11.52 3.53
C ARG A 123 -10.67 -11.28 3.23
N LEU A 124 -10.25 -10.02 3.11
CA LEU A 124 -8.88 -9.63 2.87
C LEU A 124 -7.99 -10.12 4.04
N PHE A 125 -6.95 -10.88 3.68
CA PHE A 125 -5.99 -11.51 4.58
C PHE A 125 -6.52 -12.62 5.51
N ARG A 126 -7.71 -13.17 5.28
CA ARG A 126 -8.30 -14.20 6.18
C ARG A 126 -7.42 -15.44 6.43
N HIS A 127 -6.48 -15.74 5.53
CA HIS A 127 -5.56 -16.89 5.64
C HIS A 127 -4.25 -16.58 6.39
N TYR A 128 -4.06 -15.37 6.92
CA TYR A 128 -2.86 -14.96 7.65
C TYR A 128 -3.13 -14.83 9.16
N ASN A 129 -2.07 -14.81 9.97
CA ASN A 129 -2.16 -14.52 11.40
C ASN A 129 -2.80 -13.14 11.66
N VAL A 130 -3.39 -12.96 12.84
CA VAL A 130 -4.13 -11.72 13.21
C VAL A 130 -3.24 -10.48 13.06
N SER A 131 -1.99 -10.55 13.51
CA SER A 131 -1.02 -9.45 13.37
C SER A 131 -0.72 -9.11 11.92
N ALA A 132 -0.46 -10.11 11.07
CA ALA A 132 -0.22 -9.95 9.64
C ALA A 132 -1.46 -9.39 8.91
N GLN A 133 -2.68 -9.78 9.31
CA GLN A 133 -3.92 -9.20 8.79
C GLN A 133 -4.01 -7.70 9.08
N ILE A 134 -3.70 -7.31 10.31
CA ILE A 134 -3.74 -5.91 10.74
C ILE A 134 -2.64 -5.11 10.03
N TYR A 135 -1.41 -5.64 9.97
CA TYR A 135 -0.30 -4.99 9.25
C TYR A 135 -0.64 -4.76 7.78
N GLY A 136 -1.20 -5.76 7.10
CA GLY A 136 -1.63 -5.63 5.70
C GLY A 136 -2.70 -4.56 5.51
N ARG A 137 -3.67 -4.44 6.45
CA ARG A 137 -4.69 -3.37 6.42
C ARG A 137 -4.08 -1.99 6.65
N ILE A 138 -3.14 -1.87 7.59
CA ILE A 138 -2.38 -0.63 7.83
C ILE A 138 -1.65 -0.23 6.54
N CYS A 139 -0.97 -1.17 5.88
CA CYS A 139 -0.26 -0.93 4.62
C CYS A 139 -1.19 -0.39 3.52
N ILE A 140 -2.37 -0.97 3.35
CA ILE A 140 -3.34 -0.52 2.35
C ILE A 140 -3.86 0.89 2.67
N LEU A 141 -4.24 1.14 3.93
CA LEU A 141 -4.75 2.45 4.35
C LEU A 141 -3.67 3.54 4.22
N ALA A 142 -2.44 3.24 4.63
CA ALA A 142 -1.30 4.14 4.47
C ALA A 142 -1.02 4.42 2.99
N ASN A 143 -1.03 3.40 2.13
CA ASN A 143 -0.87 3.59 0.68
C ASN A 143 -1.98 4.46 0.08
N TRP A 144 -3.24 4.28 0.50
CA TRP A 144 -4.36 5.14 0.08
C TRP A 144 -4.22 6.59 0.57
N ALA A 145 -3.69 6.76 1.77
CA ALA A 145 -3.33 8.06 2.36
C ALA A 145 -2.08 8.70 1.73
N GLY A 146 -1.40 7.98 0.83
CA GLY A 146 -0.21 8.45 0.15
C GLY A 146 1.11 8.19 0.86
N ILE A 147 1.18 7.18 1.70
CA ILE A 147 2.43 6.73 2.32
C ILE A 147 2.68 5.33 1.77
N PRO A 148 3.25 5.18 0.56
CA PRO A 148 3.50 3.88 -0.03
C PRO A 148 4.65 3.18 0.70
N LEU A 149 4.52 1.88 0.93
CA LEU A 149 5.61 1.03 1.43
C LEU A 149 6.72 0.93 0.37
N GLN A 150 7.95 1.28 0.74
CA GLN A 150 9.12 1.10 -0.11
C GLN A 150 9.66 -0.33 0.00
N TYR A 151 10.22 -0.86 -1.09
CA TYR A 151 10.67 -2.26 -1.14
C TYR A 151 11.75 -2.60 -0.09
N SER A 152 12.58 -1.61 0.28
CA SER A 152 13.66 -1.77 1.27
C SER A 152 13.23 -1.44 2.71
N GLN A 153 12.00 -0.98 2.93
CA GLN A 153 11.57 -0.57 4.27
C GLN A 153 11.21 -1.77 5.13
N THR A 154 11.74 -1.77 6.34
CA THR A 154 11.36 -2.69 7.40
C THR A 154 10.00 -2.30 8.01
N PRO A 155 9.30 -3.23 8.71
CA PRO A 155 8.09 -2.88 9.45
C PRO A 155 8.31 -1.72 10.43
N HIS A 156 9.47 -1.66 11.08
CA HIS A 156 9.83 -0.57 11.99
C HIS A 156 9.85 0.80 11.28
N GLU A 157 10.61 0.89 10.18
CA GLU A 157 10.74 2.14 9.42
C GLU A 157 9.41 2.56 8.80
N TYR A 158 8.61 1.59 8.34
CA TYR A 158 7.33 1.88 7.73
C TYR A 158 6.31 2.37 8.75
N ILE A 159 6.19 1.70 9.90
CA ILE A 159 5.31 2.16 10.97
C ILE A 159 5.77 3.53 11.50
N GLN A 160 7.07 3.77 11.64
CA GLN A 160 7.62 5.08 12.00
C GLN A 160 7.18 6.17 11.00
N SER A 161 7.21 5.88 9.69
CA SER A 161 6.76 6.85 8.67
C SER A 161 5.26 7.19 8.81
N ILE A 162 4.45 6.23 9.22
CA ILE A 162 3.01 6.43 9.48
C ILE A 162 2.81 7.19 10.80
N ALA A 163 3.58 6.88 11.84
CA ALA A 163 3.54 7.55 13.13
C ALA A 163 3.91 9.04 13.03
N VAL A 164 4.88 9.39 12.18
CA VAL A 164 5.23 10.79 11.88
C VAL A 164 4.06 11.53 11.20
N ALA A 165 3.30 10.85 10.35
CA ALA A 165 2.14 11.42 9.67
C ALA A 165 0.87 11.50 10.55
N ALA A 166 0.74 10.59 11.53
CA ALA A 166 -0.38 10.50 12.46
C ALA A 166 0.13 10.43 13.92
N PRO A 167 0.64 11.54 14.47
CA PRO A 167 1.30 11.56 15.78
C PRO A 167 0.40 11.13 16.94
N ASP A 168 -0.90 11.43 16.86
CA ASP A 168 -1.89 11.02 17.88
C ASP A 168 -2.01 9.50 18.02
N GLU A 169 -1.69 8.75 16.95
CA GLU A 169 -1.77 7.29 16.93
C GLU A 169 -0.41 6.59 17.10
N ALA A 170 0.69 7.35 17.09
CA ALA A 170 2.05 6.84 17.25
C ALA A 170 2.21 5.81 18.38
N PRO A 171 1.72 6.02 19.63
CA PRO A 171 1.90 5.02 20.69
C PRO A 171 1.16 3.70 20.41
N THR A 172 -0.01 3.77 19.75
CA THR A 172 -0.78 2.57 19.39
C THR A 172 -0.11 1.83 18.23
N LEU A 173 0.43 2.57 17.27
CA LEU A 173 1.19 2.04 16.14
C LEU A 173 2.47 1.33 16.60
N HIS A 174 3.25 1.95 17.49
CA HIS A 174 4.48 1.34 18.03
C HIS A 174 4.18 0.11 18.90
N ARG A 175 3.10 0.14 19.69
CA ARG A 175 2.69 -1.05 20.47
C ARG A 175 2.29 -2.21 19.56
N PHE A 176 1.57 -1.92 18.48
CA PHE A 176 1.22 -2.93 17.47
C PHE A 176 2.47 -3.48 16.76
N GLU A 177 3.37 -2.59 16.34
CA GLU A 177 4.63 -2.91 15.66
C GLU A 177 5.51 -3.83 16.49
N ASP A 178 5.71 -3.52 17.77
CA ASP A 178 6.47 -4.36 18.71
C ASP A 178 5.92 -5.79 18.77
N ILE A 179 4.61 -5.94 18.94
CA ILE A 179 3.95 -7.26 18.98
C ILE A 179 4.10 -7.97 17.63
N TYR A 180 3.90 -7.27 16.51
CA TYR A 180 3.99 -7.85 15.16
C TYR A 180 5.41 -8.35 14.84
N VAL A 181 6.44 -7.55 15.13
CA VAL A 181 7.83 -7.90 14.86
C VAL A 181 8.26 -9.07 15.75
N ARG A 182 7.92 -9.04 17.05
CA ARG A 182 8.23 -10.15 17.96
C ARG A 182 7.51 -11.44 17.54
N GLU A 183 6.27 -11.39 17.09
CA GLU A 183 5.56 -12.58 16.58
C GLU A 183 6.23 -13.15 15.32
N LEU A 184 6.83 -12.30 14.48
CA LEU A 184 7.45 -12.73 13.23
C LEU A 184 8.88 -13.28 13.40
N TRP A 185 9.66 -12.69 14.32
CA TRP A 185 11.10 -12.93 14.41
C TRP A 185 11.59 -13.51 15.73
N ALA A 186 10.80 -13.46 16.82
CA ALA A 186 11.22 -14.08 18.06
C ALA A 186 11.19 -15.62 17.95
N SER A 187 12.07 -16.30 18.69
CA SER A 187 12.05 -17.75 18.75
C SER A 187 10.68 -18.23 19.30
N PRO A 188 10.02 -19.23 18.68
CA PRO A 188 8.75 -19.76 19.15
C PRO A 188 8.80 -20.27 20.60
N ASP A 189 9.97 -20.77 21.03
CA ASP A 189 10.19 -21.31 22.38
C ASP A 189 10.56 -20.24 23.41
N SER A 190 10.70 -18.97 23.00
CA SER A 190 11.03 -17.88 23.91
C SER A 190 9.85 -17.55 24.83
N THR A 191 10.13 -17.33 26.11
CA THR A 191 9.13 -16.84 27.09
C THR A 191 8.60 -15.46 26.73
N GLU A 192 9.35 -14.69 25.94
CA GLU A 192 8.98 -13.35 25.47
C GLU A 192 8.17 -13.35 24.16
N HIS A 193 7.95 -14.52 23.56
CA HIS A 193 7.20 -14.63 22.31
C HIS A 193 5.74 -14.19 22.54
N PRO A 194 5.14 -13.32 21.70
CA PRO A 194 3.80 -12.76 21.92
C PRO A 194 2.66 -13.79 22.05
N LEU A 195 2.83 -14.97 21.44
CA LEU A 195 1.89 -16.10 21.62
C LEU A 195 1.94 -16.69 23.04
N ASN A 196 3.12 -16.69 23.67
CA ASN A 196 3.35 -17.23 25.00
C ASN A 196 2.95 -16.21 26.08
N THR A 197 3.24 -14.92 25.85
CA THR A 197 2.84 -13.82 26.75
C THR A 197 1.34 -13.49 26.66
N GLY A 198 0.69 -13.87 25.55
CA GLY A 198 -0.73 -13.59 25.30
C GLY A 198 -1.02 -12.20 24.72
N GLU A 199 0.01 -11.38 24.46
CA GLU A 199 -0.11 -10.02 23.91
C GLU A 199 -0.81 -9.98 22.54
N VAL A 200 -0.77 -11.08 21.78
CA VAL A 200 -1.49 -11.23 20.51
C VAL A 200 -3.01 -11.03 20.69
N ARG A 201 -3.55 -11.30 21.88
CA ARG A 201 -4.98 -11.11 22.21
C ARG A 201 -5.38 -9.63 22.29
N ASP A 202 -4.42 -8.73 22.46
CA ASP A 202 -4.67 -7.28 22.53
C ASP A 202 -4.79 -6.64 21.13
N LEU A 203 -4.25 -7.32 20.10
CA LEU A 203 -4.23 -6.81 18.72
C LEU A 203 -5.60 -6.41 18.16
N PRO A 204 -6.70 -7.17 18.36
CA PRO A 204 -8.01 -6.75 17.91
C PRO A 204 -8.49 -5.45 18.56
N ALA A 205 -8.19 -5.23 19.85
CA ALA A 205 -8.56 -4.01 20.57
C ALA A 205 -7.73 -2.81 20.09
N LEU A 206 -6.42 -2.99 19.88
CA LEU A 206 -5.56 -1.98 19.27
C LEU A 206 -6.06 -1.58 17.87
N TRP A 207 -6.44 -2.57 17.05
CA TRP A 207 -6.99 -2.34 15.73
C TRP A 207 -8.35 -1.63 15.76
N GLN A 208 -9.25 -1.97 16.68
CA GLN A 208 -10.55 -1.29 16.82
C GLN A 208 -10.39 0.21 17.11
N ARG A 209 -9.37 0.59 17.89
CA ARG A 209 -9.04 1.99 18.16
C ARG A 209 -8.40 2.68 16.95
N LEU A 210 -7.48 2.00 16.28
CA LEU A 210 -6.67 2.55 15.19
C LEU A 210 -7.45 2.67 13.86
N GLN A 211 -8.27 1.67 13.54
CA GLN A 211 -8.99 1.53 12.26
C GLN A 211 -9.78 2.78 11.85
N PRO A 212 -10.70 3.35 12.67
CA PRO A 212 -11.52 4.48 12.23
C PRO A 212 -10.67 5.72 11.95
N ARG A 213 -9.58 5.92 12.71
CA ARG A 213 -8.72 7.09 12.59
C ARG A 213 -7.83 7.02 11.35
N LEU A 214 -7.22 5.87 11.09
CA LEU A 214 -6.47 5.65 9.86
C LEU A 214 -7.38 5.70 8.62
N PHE A 215 -8.61 5.18 8.72
CA PHE A 215 -9.57 5.28 7.63
C PHE A 215 -9.98 6.73 7.35
N LEU A 216 -10.27 7.52 8.39
CA LEU A 216 -10.56 8.96 8.25
C LEU A 216 -9.37 9.73 7.68
N TYR A 217 -8.16 9.41 8.12
CA TYR A 217 -6.93 10.00 7.57
C TYR A 217 -6.78 9.69 6.08
N ALA A 218 -6.97 8.43 5.68
CA ALA A 218 -6.92 8.03 4.27
C ALA A 218 -7.99 8.71 3.40
N VAL A 219 -9.21 8.89 3.93
CA VAL A 219 -10.29 9.61 3.25
C VAL A 219 -9.98 11.11 3.12
N LYS A 220 -9.30 11.72 4.10
CA LYS A 220 -8.87 13.13 4.06
C LYS A 220 -7.68 13.38 3.11
N HIS A 221 -6.80 12.39 2.95
CA HIS A 221 -5.60 12.50 2.11
C HIS A 221 -5.59 11.48 0.95
N PRO A 222 -6.60 11.46 0.06
CA PRO A 222 -6.74 10.43 -0.94
C PRO A 222 -5.78 10.68 -2.12
N ARG A 223 -4.59 10.05 -2.11
CA ARG A 223 -3.72 10.07 -3.29
C ARG A 223 -4.35 9.37 -4.49
N VAL A 224 -5.17 8.34 -4.24
CA VAL A 224 -5.90 7.58 -5.28
C VAL A 224 -6.87 8.48 -6.07
N LEU A 225 -7.45 9.51 -5.44
CA LEU A 225 -8.34 10.47 -6.12
C LEU A 225 -7.56 11.48 -6.97
N MET A 226 -6.27 11.73 -6.67
CA MET A 226 -5.41 12.59 -7.49
C MET A 226 -4.85 11.88 -8.73
N THR A 227 -4.84 10.54 -8.76
CA THR A 227 -4.40 9.76 -9.92
C THR A 227 -5.51 9.44 -10.93
N LEU A 228 -6.76 9.88 -10.70
CA LEU A 228 -7.81 9.76 -11.70
C LEU A 228 -7.42 10.54 -12.96
N PRO A 229 -7.47 9.93 -14.16
CA PRO A 229 -7.07 10.61 -15.38
C PRO A 229 -7.84 11.93 -15.52
N ASN A 230 -7.13 13.05 -15.67
CA ASN A 230 -7.67 14.40 -15.87
C ASN A 230 -8.78 14.51 -16.96
N ARG A 231 -8.98 13.46 -17.77
CA ARG A 231 -10.10 13.29 -18.69
C ARG A 231 -11.46 13.20 -17.99
N THR A 232 -11.60 12.45 -16.90
CA THR A 232 -12.92 12.29 -16.22
C THR A 232 -13.34 13.56 -15.49
N TRP A 233 -12.39 14.26 -14.86
CA TRP A 233 -12.63 15.53 -14.18
C TRP A 233 -13.02 16.67 -15.15
N LYS A 234 -12.36 16.76 -16.32
CA LYS A 234 -12.74 17.71 -17.38
C LYS A 234 -14.15 17.44 -17.93
N SER A 235 -14.56 16.18 -18.04
CA SER A 235 -15.92 15.82 -18.47
C SER A 235 -16.98 16.28 -17.45
N LEU A 236 -16.72 16.09 -16.16
CA LEU A 236 -17.60 16.53 -15.07
C LEU A 236 -17.70 18.07 -15.00
N LEU A 237 -16.58 18.77 -15.16
CA LEU A 237 -16.56 20.24 -15.22
C LEU A 237 -17.30 20.78 -16.46
N ARG A 238 -17.16 20.14 -17.62
CA ARG A 238 -17.89 20.49 -18.85
C ARG A 238 -19.40 20.27 -18.71
N LEU A 239 -19.82 19.23 -18.00
CA LEU A 239 -21.25 18.99 -17.72
C LEU A 239 -21.84 20.03 -16.77
N ARG A 240 -21.08 20.46 -15.74
CA ARG A 240 -21.49 21.58 -14.86
C ARG A 240 -21.58 22.91 -15.62
N ALA A 241 -20.64 23.19 -16.52
CA ALA A 241 -20.66 24.39 -17.36
C ALA A 241 -21.87 24.40 -18.32
N LYS A 242 -22.16 23.26 -18.99
CA LYS A 242 -23.35 23.13 -19.86
C LYS A 242 -24.67 23.32 -19.12
N ARG A 243 -24.78 22.85 -17.87
CA ARG A 243 -25.99 23.06 -17.04
C ARG A 243 -26.18 24.51 -16.63
N ARG A 244 -25.10 25.26 -16.35
CA ARG A 244 -25.19 26.70 -16.06
C ARG A 244 -25.57 27.52 -17.29
N ALA A 245 -25.01 27.20 -18.45
CA ALA A 245 -25.34 27.90 -19.71
C ALA A 245 -26.82 27.72 -20.11
N ARG A 246 -27.40 26.52 -19.89
CA ARG A 246 -28.83 26.29 -20.15
C ARG A 246 -29.74 27.09 -19.23
N ARG A 247 -29.40 27.18 -17.94
CA ARG A 247 -30.18 27.97 -16.98
C ARG A 247 -30.14 29.47 -17.26
N ALA A 248 -29.05 29.99 -17.82
CA ALA A 248 -28.95 31.39 -18.22
C ALA A 248 -29.84 31.71 -19.44
N LEU A 249 -29.89 30.80 -20.43
CA LEU A 249 -30.74 30.96 -21.61
C LEU A 249 -32.24 30.87 -21.30
N GLU A 250 -32.62 30.14 -20.25
CA GLU A 250 -34.02 30.06 -19.77
C GLU A 250 -34.45 31.30 -18.96
N GLN A 251 -33.52 32.19 -18.59
CA GLN A 251 -33.82 33.44 -17.87
C GLN A 251 -33.91 34.67 -18.79
N ASP A 252 -33.43 34.56 -20.03
CA ASP A 252 -33.42 35.63 -21.05
C ASP A 252 -34.55 35.48 -22.11
N LEU A 253 -35.45 34.50 -21.93
CA LEU A 253 -36.66 34.28 -22.74
C LEU A 253 -37.92 34.53 -21.90
#